data_AF-A0A078AM02-F1
#
_entry.id   AF-A0A078AM02-F1
#
_cell.length_a   1.000
_cell.length_b   1.000
_cell.length_c   1.000
_cell.angle_alpha   90.00
_cell.angle_beta   90.00
_cell.angle_gamma   90.00
#
_symmetry.space_group_name_H-M   'P 1'
#
loop_
_entity.id
_entity.type
_entity.pdbx_description
1 polymer ?
#
loop_
_entity_poly.entity_id
_entity_poly.type
_entity_poly.pdbx_seq_one_letter_code
_entity_poly.pdbx_strand_id
1 'polypeptide(L)'
;MVINTDLEVYNCSKTFGNPSDVTFIVTCLLTVIAKDIEVSNPNTHPTNTCLLSFFGILLSFITGITRIYNVHATFDQILLGWELGIVIGLILHYCIRNQFIKHVDELLESTLLRYKLYDQLVISTALFMVFYGMLISAYQYQKLVFNEPQAWQTNFTRICGNQKVNRWDMAAQDLMNGSMLALAYGSYLGILFYSQFLGYNISKSEISVPSTIRVVISSFLVMIFVVPIGLLPNISDFRLAATFYYLIPSFAFGFVVFGVMDKIYSLRLKSLFEHHIQKYDLVLRNQQKQQQGQVQLQESLQVELIQLVILK
;
A
#
# COMPACT_ATOMS: atom_id res chain seq x y z
N MET A 1 -29.88 3.97 -18.17
CA MET A 1 -29.34 2.59 -18.14
C MET A 1 -30.39 1.70 -17.47
N VAL A 2 -30.94 0.71 -18.16
CA VAL A 2 -31.89 -0.25 -17.57
C VAL A 2 -31.07 -1.31 -16.86
N ILE A 3 -31.03 -1.25 -15.54
CA ILE A 3 -30.31 -2.23 -14.70
C ILE A 3 -31.21 -3.46 -14.59
N ASN A 4 -30.68 -4.63 -15.01
CA ASN A 4 -31.36 -5.92 -14.93
C ASN A 4 -31.66 -6.24 -13.45
N THR A 5 -32.90 -6.60 -13.15
CA THR A 5 -33.42 -6.78 -11.78
C THR A 5 -33.01 -8.10 -11.14
N ASP A 6 -32.39 -9.00 -11.90
CA ASP A 6 -32.01 -10.36 -11.44
C ASP A 6 -30.62 -10.41 -10.80
N LEU A 7 -29.95 -9.27 -10.60
CA LEU A 7 -28.64 -9.18 -9.96
C LEU A 7 -28.79 -9.14 -8.43
N GLU A 8 -28.37 -10.21 -7.75
CA GLU A 8 -28.20 -10.20 -6.29
C GLU A 8 -27.04 -9.28 -5.91
N VAL A 9 -27.36 -8.15 -5.27
CA VAL A 9 -26.34 -7.21 -4.78
C VAL A 9 -25.90 -7.63 -3.37
N TYR A 10 -24.61 -7.99 -3.23
CA TYR A 10 -24.04 -8.47 -1.97
C TYR A 10 -23.86 -7.36 -0.93
N ASN A 11 -23.62 -6.12 -1.35
CA ASN A 11 -23.38 -5.02 -0.43
C ASN A 11 -23.75 -3.68 -1.08
N CYS A 12 -24.63 -2.93 -0.44
CA CYS A 12 -25.05 -1.63 -0.92
C CYS A 12 -24.42 -0.51 -0.09
N SER A 13 -23.74 0.42 -0.77
CA SER A 13 -23.11 1.60 -0.15
C SER A 13 -23.70 2.86 -0.76
N LYS A 14 -24.07 3.84 0.09
CA LYS A 14 -24.42 5.19 -0.39
C LYS A 14 -23.15 5.97 -0.71
N THR A 15 -22.48 5.61 -1.79
CA THR A 15 -21.40 6.42 -2.35
C THR A 15 -21.92 7.09 -3.62
N PHE A 16 -21.84 8.42 -3.68
CA PHE A 16 -22.21 9.21 -4.85
C PHE A 16 -21.01 10.09 -5.25
N GLY A 17 -19.95 9.46 -5.76
CA GLY A 17 -18.70 10.16 -6.09
C GLY A 17 -18.47 10.18 -7.60
N ASN A 18 -18.15 11.34 -8.16
CA ASN A 18 -17.55 11.45 -9.48
C ASN A 18 -16.17 12.11 -9.33
N PRO A 19 -15.04 11.41 -9.54
CA PRO A 19 -14.92 10.03 -10.05
C PRO A 19 -15.17 8.93 -8.99
N SER A 20 -15.15 7.67 -9.44
CA SER A 20 -15.06 6.51 -8.53
C SER A 20 -13.69 6.49 -7.83
N ASP A 21 -13.72 6.56 -6.51
CA ASP A 21 -12.59 6.61 -5.58
C ASP A 21 -11.63 5.43 -5.73
N VAL A 22 -12.15 4.20 -5.69
CA VAL A 22 -11.33 2.97 -5.75
C VAL A 22 -10.60 2.88 -7.09
N THR A 23 -11.30 3.16 -8.19
CA THR A 23 -10.70 3.12 -9.54
C THR A 23 -9.66 4.22 -9.73
N PHE A 24 -9.91 5.41 -9.18
CA PHE A 24 -8.93 6.49 -9.17
C PHE A 24 -7.66 6.11 -8.40
N ILE A 25 -7.80 5.65 -7.15
CA ILE A 25 -6.67 5.28 -6.29
C ILE A 25 -5.85 4.14 -6.90
N VAL A 26 -6.52 3.06 -7.34
CA VAL A 26 -5.85 1.88 -7.90
C VAL A 26 -5.07 2.24 -9.15
N THR A 27 -5.68 2.95 -10.09
CA THR A 27 -5.00 3.31 -11.34
C THR A 27 -3.89 4.34 -11.11
N CYS A 28 -4.05 5.26 -10.16
CA CYS A 28 -2.97 6.16 -9.74
C CYS A 28 -1.77 5.38 -9.18
N LEU A 29 -2.00 4.46 -8.24
CA LEU A 29 -0.95 3.65 -7.63
C LEU A 29 -0.24 2.76 -8.67
N LEU A 30 -1.00 2.08 -9.52
CA LEU A 30 -0.44 1.24 -10.58
C LEU A 30 0.41 2.04 -11.55
N THR A 31 -0.02 3.26 -11.91
CA THR A 31 0.74 4.15 -12.79
C THR A 31 2.07 4.56 -12.15
N VAL A 32 2.05 4.96 -10.88
CA VAL A 32 3.27 5.32 -10.13
C VAL A 32 4.22 4.12 -10.02
N ILE A 33 3.72 2.96 -9.61
CA ILE A 33 4.53 1.75 -9.45
C ILE A 33 5.13 1.28 -10.77
N ALA A 34 4.34 1.26 -11.84
CA ALA A 34 4.82 0.85 -13.16
C ALA A 34 5.97 1.75 -13.64
N LYS A 35 5.82 3.06 -13.46
CA LYS A 35 6.87 4.03 -13.83
C LYS A 35 8.08 3.97 -12.92
N ASP A 36 7.90 3.76 -11.62
CA ASP A 36 9.03 3.58 -10.70
C ASP A 36 9.85 2.32 -11.02
N ILE A 37 9.19 1.22 -11.41
CA ILE A 37 9.88 -0.01 -11.82
C ILE A 37 10.65 0.21 -13.12
N GLU A 38 10.05 0.89 -14.10
CA GLU A 38 10.68 1.22 -15.39
C GLU A 38 11.95 2.06 -15.18
N VAL A 39 11.89 3.08 -14.32
CA VAL A 39 13.03 3.97 -14.03
C VAL A 39 14.09 3.29 -13.17
N SER A 40 13.70 2.50 -12.17
CA SER A 40 14.63 1.90 -11.21
C SER A 40 15.38 0.70 -11.77
N ASN A 41 14.81 0.00 -12.75
CA ASN A 41 15.40 -1.19 -13.37
C ASN A 41 15.41 -1.07 -14.90
N PRO A 42 16.33 -0.27 -15.48
CA PRO A 42 16.40 -0.06 -16.93
C PRO A 42 16.72 -1.34 -17.72
N ASN A 43 17.28 -2.36 -17.07
CA ASN A 43 17.60 -3.67 -17.65
C ASN A 43 16.48 -4.71 -17.42
N THR A 44 15.29 -4.28 -16.99
CA THR A 44 14.16 -5.22 -16.80
C THR A 44 13.85 -5.92 -18.12
N HIS A 45 13.81 -7.26 -18.09
CA HIS A 45 13.48 -8.04 -19.27
C HIS A 45 12.10 -7.59 -19.82
N PRO A 46 11.96 -7.36 -21.14
CA PRO A 46 10.73 -6.80 -21.72
C PRO A 46 9.48 -7.62 -21.39
N THR A 47 9.62 -8.94 -21.25
CA THR A 47 8.55 -9.84 -20.79
C THR A 47 8.01 -9.47 -19.41
N ASN A 48 8.87 -9.09 -18.47
CA ASN A 48 8.45 -8.73 -17.11
C ASN A 48 7.68 -7.40 -17.12
N THR A 49 8.13 -6.43 -17.91
CA THR A 49 7.42 -5.16 -18.11
C THR A 49 6.05 -5.39 -18.76
N CYS A 50 5.97 -6.29 -19.74
CA CYS A 50 4.73 -6.69 -20.39
C CYS A 50 3.77 -7.36 -19.39
N LEU A 51 4.25 -8.33 -18.61
CA LEU A 51 3.46 -9.01 -17.59
C LEU A 51 2.95 -8.04 -16.52
N LEU A 52 3.81 -7.16 -16.01
CA LEU A 52 3.44 -6.15 -15.02
C LEU A 52 2.35 -5.22 -15.57
N SER A 53 2.50 -4.75 -16.81
CA SER A 53 1.51 -3.90 -17.48
C SER A 53 0.20 -4.64 -17.68
N PHE A 54 0.24 -5.91 -18.10
CA PHE A 54 -0.94 -6.75 -18.29
C PHE A 54 -1.69 -6.96 -16.98
N PHE A 55 -1.00 -7.35 -15.90
CA PHE A 55 -1.63 -7.54 -14.59
C PHE A 55 -2.13 -6.24 -13.99
N GLY A 56 -1.42 -5.12 -14.19
CA GLY A 56 -1.87 -3.79 -13.77
C GLY A 56 -3.16 -3.38 -14.47
N ILE A 57 -3.20 -3.47 -15.80
CA ILE A 57 -4.41 -3.19 -16.59
C ILE A 57 -5.55 -4.10 -16.17
N LEU A 58 -5.30 -5.41 -16.05
CA LEU A 58 -6.30 -6.40 -15.64
C LEU A 58 -6.87 -6.06 -14.24
N LEU A 59 -6.02 -5.68 -13.29
CA LEU A 59 -6.45 -5.27 -11.95
C LEU A 59 -7.31 -4.00 -11.98
N SER A 60 -6.94 -2.99 -12.78
CA SER A 60 -7.76 -1.79 -12.99
C SER A 60 -9.13 -2.13 -13.60
N PHE A 61 -9.19 -3.07 -14.54
CA PHE A 61 -10.45 -3.53 -15.13
C PHE A 61 -11.31 -4.31 -14.13
N ILE A 62 -10.72 -5.28 -13.42
CA ILE A 62 -11.43 -6.07 -12.40
C ILE A 62 -12.02 -5.14 -11.34
N THR A 63 -11.22 -4.20 -10.82
CA THR A 63 -11.70 -3.25 -9.81
C THR A 63 -12.85 -2.38 -10.33
N GLY A 64 -12.78 -1.89 -11.58
CA GLY A 64 -13.89 -1.18 -12.22
C GLY A 64 -15.15 -2.03 -12.33
N ILE A 65 -15.04 -3.25 -12.87
CA ILE A 65 -16.17 -4.17 -13.04
C ILE A 65 -16.81 -4.53 -11.69
N THR A 66 -16.01 -4.79 -10.65
CA THR A 66 -16.52 -5.04 -9.30
C THR A 66 -17.35 -3.86 -8.76
N ARG A 67 -16.97 -2.62 -9.08
CA ARG A 67 -17.75 -1.43 -8.67
C ARG A 67 -19.07 -1.32 -9.42
N ILE A 68 -19.13 -1.73 -10.69
CA ILE A 68 -20.39 -1.81 -11.47
C ILE A 68 -21.29 -2.92 -10.90
N TYR A 69 -20.73 -4.11 -10.69
CA TYR A 69 -21.46 -5.28 -10.21
C TYR A 69 -22.09 -5.03 -8.84
N ASN A 70 -21.38 -4.35 -7.94
CA ASN A 70 -21.89 -3.96 -6.62
C ASN A 70 -22.71 -2.66 -6.63
N VAL A 71 -22.99 -2.09 -7.82
CA VAL A 71 -23.79 -0.86 -8.00
C VAL A 71 -23.23 0.32 -7.18
N HIS A 72 -21.91 0.36 -6.99
CA HIS A 72 -21.23 1.42 -6.25
C HIS A 72 -20.83 2.60 -7.14
N ALA A 73 -20.62 2.35 -8.43
CA ALA A 73 -20.24 3.37 -9.40
C ALA A 73 -20.86 3.09 -10.76
N THR A 74 -21.16 4.17 -11.47
CA THR A 74 -21.53 4.15 -12.88
C THR A 74 -20.29 3.98 -13.76
N PHE A 75 -20.50 3.58 -15.01
CA PHE A 75 -19.41 3.44 -15.98
C PHE A 75 -18.65 4.75 -16.19
N ASP A 76 -19.35 5.89 -16.26
CA ASP A 76 -18.73 7.20 -16.44
C ASP A 76 -17.84 7.58 -15.25
N GLN A 77 -18.27 7.29 -14.02
CA GLN A 77 -17.48 7.51 -12.81
C GLN A 77 -16.20 6.65 -12.80
N ILE A 78 -16.27 5.43 -13.33
CA ILE A 78 -15.14 4.50 -13.43
C ILE A 78 -14.15 4.98 -14.49
N LEU A 79 -14.64 5.34 -15.68
CA LEU A 79 -13.81 5.89 -16.76
C LEU A 79 -13.08 7.14 -16.30
N LEU A 80 -13.81 8.10 -15.72
CA LEU A 80 -13.19 9.31 -15.19
C LEU A 80 -12.18 9.01 -14.08
N GLY A 81 -12.46 8.01 -13.24
CA GLY A 81 -11.53 7.54 -12.22
C GLY A 81 -10.24 7.00 -12.81
N TRP A 82 -10.30 6.19 -13.86
CA TRP A 82 -9.11 5.71 -14.55
C TRP A 82 -8.32 6.85 -15.19
N GLU A 83 -8.98 7.75 -15.93
CA GLU A 83 -8.33 8.89 -16.58
C GLU A 83 -7.61 9.79 -15.57
N LEU A 84 -8.32 10.23 -14.53
CA LEU A 84 -7.73 11.06 -13.48
C LEU A 84 -6.64 10.32 -12.72
N GLY A 85 -6.81 9.01 -12.47
CA GLY A 85 -5.81 8.19 -11.79
C GLY A 85 -4.51 8.14 -12.57
N ILE A 86 -4.56 7.91 -13.88
CA ILE A 86 -3.38 7.92 -14.76
C ILE A 86 -2.73 9.30 -14.73
N VAL A 87 -3.50 10.36 -14.96
CA VAL A 87 -2.97 11.73 -15.03
C VAL A 87 -2.28 12.12 -13.73
N ILE A 88 -2.93 11.91 -12.58
CA ILE A 88 -2.35 12.22 -11.27
C ILE A 88 -1.13 11.33 -11.01
N GLY A 89 -1.18 10.03 -11.33
CA GLY A 89 -0.04 9.13 -11.17
C GLY A 89 1.19 9.57 -11.96
N LEU A 90 1.02 10.04 -13.20
CA LEU A 90 2.10 10.60 -14.00
C LEU A 90 2.64 11.91 -13.41
N ILE A 91 1.77 12.80 -12.91
CA ILE A 91 2.19 14.03 -12.22
C ILE A 91 3.01 13.69 -10.96
N LEU A 92 2.54 12.74 -10.15
CA LEU A 92 3.26 12.29 -8.97
C LEU A 92 4.65 11.76 -9.32
N HIS A 93 4.74 10.93 -10.36
CA HIS A 93 6.01 10.35 -10.78
C HIS A 93 6.97 11.38 -11.41
N TYR A 94 6.52 12.19 -12.36
CA TYR A 94 7.41 13.11 -13.10
C TYR A 94 7.68 14.43 -12.38
N CYS A 95 6.68 14.99 -11.68
CA CYS A 95 6.81 16.32 -11.08
C CYS A 95 7.20 16.25 -9.60
N ILE A 96 6.66 15.29 -8.83
CA ILE A 96 6.76 15.30 -7.36
C ILE A 96 7.84 14.36 -6.85
N ARG A 97 7.98 13.16 -7.43
CA ARG A 97 8.86 12.08 -6.96
C ARG A 97 10.28 12.54 -6.63
N ASN A 98 10.95 13.21 -7.57
CA ASN A 98 12.36 13.58 -7.38
C ASN A 98 12.53 14.61 -6.25
N GLN A 99 11.58 15.54 -6.11
CA GLN A 99 11.59 16.51 -5.01
C GLN A 99 11.33 15.81 -3.67
N PHE A 100 10.39 14.87 -3.66
CA PHE A 100 10.07 14.08 -2.48
C PHE A 100 11.25 13.21 -2.03
N ILE A 101 11.88 12.47 -2.95
CA ILE A 101 13.06 11.64 -2.65
C ILE A 101 14.18 12.51 -2.11
N LYS A 102 14.49 13.63 -2.78
CA LYS A 102 15.52 14.57 -2.31
C LYS A 102 15.23 15.08 -0.89
N HIS A 103 13.98 15.44 -0.60
CA HIS A 103 13.57 15.88 0.73
C HIS A 103 13.71 14.78 1.77
N VAL A 104 13.31 13.54 1.45
CA VAL A 104 13.48 12.39 2.35
C VAL A 104 14.95 12.07 2.58
N ASP A 105 15.79 12.11 1.55
CA ASP A 105 17.23 11.90 1.66
C ASP A 105 17.86 13.00 2.54
N GLU A 106 17.48 14.27 2.36
CA GLU A 106 17.92 15.37 3.23
C GLU A 106 17.50 15.18 4.71
N LEU A 107 16.28 14.67 4.95
CA LEU A 107 15.80 14.34 6.29
C LEU A 107 16.56 13.18 6.92
N LEU A 108 17.01 12.21 6.12
CA LEU A 108 17.68 10.99 6.58
C LEU A 108 19.21 11.16 6.72
N GLU A 109 19.85 11.96 5.86
CA GLU A 109 21.28 12.22 5.88
C GLU A 109 21.69 13.26 6.94
N SER A 110 20.78 14.16 7.31
CA SER A 110 21.11 15.25 8.22
C SER A 110 21.24 14.78 9.68
N THR A 111 22.47 14.54 10.10
CA THR A 111 22.90 14.77 11.51
C THR A 111 22.82 16.25 11.90
N LEU A 112 22.49 17.12 10.94
CA LEU A 112 22.45 18.58 11.06
C LEU A 112 21.09 19.08 11.57
N LEU A 113 21.13 19.39 12.87
CA LEU A 113 20.37 20.39 13.62
C LEU A 113 18.88 20.07 13.83
N ARG A 114 18.58 19.63 15.06
CA ARG A 114 17.25 19.43 15.65
C ARG A 114 16.25 20.55 15.34
N TYR A 115 16.70 21.80 15.12
CA TYR A 115 15.81 22.90 14.76
C TYR A 115 15.13 22.68 13.39
N LYS A 116 15.83 22.12 12.39
CA LYS A 116 15.22 21.86 11.07
C LYS A 116 14.12 20.81 11.17
N LEU A 117 14.34 19.76 11.97
CA LEU A 117 13.32 18.73 12.20
C LEU A 117 12.09 19.31 12.92
N TYR A 118 12.29 20.22 13.87
CA TYR A 118 11.20 20.92 14.53
C TYR A 118 10.40 21.77 13.54
N ASP A 119 11.06 22.56 12.67
CA ASP A 119 10.37 23.36 11.66
C ASP A 119 9.56 22.47 10.70
N GLN A 120 10.13 21.34 10.26
CA GLN A 120 9.45 20.37 9.40
C GLN A 120 8.25 19.71 10.09
N LEU A 121 8.37 19.42 11.39
CA LEU A 121 7.26 18.93 12.21
C LEU A 121 6.14 19.97 12.29
N VAL A 122 6.47 21.23 12.59
CA VAL A 122 5.48 22.32 12.69
C VAL A 122 4.79 22.56 11.35
N ILE A 123 5.54 22.64 10.25
CA ILE A 123 5.00 22.85 8.90
C ILE A 123 4.09 21.69 8.49
N SER A 124 4.54 20.45 8.65
CA SER A 124 3.74 19.27 8.29
C SER A 124 2.48 19.13 9.15
N THR A 125 2.56 19.44 10.45
CA THR A 125 1.40 19.48 11.35
C THR A 125 0.41 20.55 10.90
N ALA A 126 0.90 21.76 10.59
CA ALA A 126 0.06 22.86 10.12
C ALA A 126 -0.63 22.51 8.80
N LEU A 127 0.09 21.95 7.82
CA LEU A 127 -0.49 21.48 6.56
C LEU A 127 -1.53 20.39 6.80
N PHE A 128 -1.25 19.41 7.66
CA PHE A 128 -2.20 18.37 8.02
C PHE A 128 -3.48 18.96 8.60
N MET A 129 -3.37 19.89 9.55
CA MET A 129 -4.53 20.56 10.17
C MET A 129 -5.33 21.38 9.16
N VAL A 130 -4.66 22.07 8.23
CA VAL A 130 -5.32 22.83 7.16
C VAL A 130 -6.08 21.89 6.21
N PHE A 131 -5.42 20.85 5.67
CA PHE A 131 -6.07 19.92 4.74
C PHE A 131 -7.18 19.10 5.40
N TYR A 132 -6.97 18.67 6.65
CA TYR A 132 -8.01 17.97 7.41
C TYR A 132 -9.20 18.90 7.74
N GLY A 133 -8.92 20.17 8.08
CA GLY A 133 -9.95 21.19 8.26
C GLY A 133 -10.73 21.48 6.98
N MET A 134 -10.05 21.55 5.83
CA MET A 134 -10.69 21.66 4.51
C MET A 134 -11.58 20.45 4.22
N LEU A 135 -11.12 19.24 4.53
CA LEU A 135 -11.90 18.01 4.36
C LEU A 135 -13.17 18.00 5.22
N ILE A 136 -13.06 18.37 6.50
CA ILE A 136 -14.23 18.53 7.38
C ILE A 136 -15.17 19.61 6.85
N SER A 137 -14.64 20.73 6.37
CA SER A 137 -15.44 21.84 5.85
C SER A 137 -16.19 21.43 4.58
N ALA A 138 -15.52 20.69 3.67
CA ALA A 138 -16.14 20.13 2.47
C ALA A 138 -17.27 19.16 2.84
N TYR A 139 -17.06 18.29 3.82
CA TYR A 139 -18.10 17.41 4.36
C TYR A 139 -19.32 18.19 4.87
N GLN A 140 -19.10 19.22 5.71
CA GLN A 140 -20.19 20.04 6.24
C GLN A 140 -20.94 20.77 5.12
N TYR A 141 -20.21 21.33 4.17
CA TYR A 141 -20.79 22.03 3.02
C TYR A 141 -21.66 21.10 2.16
N GLN A 142 -21.13 19.93 1.81
CA GLN A 142 -21.86 18.92 1.04
C GLN A 142 -23.15 18.52 1.75
N LYS A 143 -23.11 18.30 3.07
CA LYS A 143 -24.30 17.95 3.86
C LYS A 143 -25.40 19.03 3.84
N LEU A 144 -25.02 20.30 3.71
CA LEU A 144 -25.96 21.43 3.69
C LEU A 144 -26.53 21.70 2.30
N VAL A 145 -25.73 21.49 1.24
CA VAL A 145 -26.06 21.95 -0.12
C VAL A 145 -26.48 20.81 -1.04
N PHE A 146 -25.95 19.60 -0.83
CA PHE A 146 -26.18 18.49 -1.73
C PHE A 146 -27.40 17.68 -1.31
N ASN A 147 -28.46 17.76 -2.12
CA ASN A 147 -29.60 16.86 -2.04
C ASN A 147 -29.44 15.75 -3.08
N GLU A 148 -29.47 14.50 -2.64
CA GLU A 148 -29.41 13.34 -3.51
C GLU A 148 -30.56 13.38 -4.54
N PRO A 149 -30.30 13.19 -5.85
CA PRO A 149 -31.36 13.17 -6.85
C PRO A 149 -32.40 12.08 -6.56
N GLN A 150 -33.68 12.42 -6.59
CA GLN A 150 -34.76 11.49 -6.25
C GLN A 150 -34.76 10.24 -7.13
N ALA A 151 -34.44 10.37 -8.42
CA ALA A 151 -34.30 9.24 -9.34
C ALA A 151 -33.19 8.26 -8.90
N TRP A 152 -32.09 8.75 -8.33
CA TRP A 152 -31.04 7.90 -7.77
C TRP A 152 -31.55 7.16 -6.54
N GLN A 153 -32.21 7.86 -5.61
CA GLN A 153 -32.78 7.24 -4.40
C GLN A 153 -33.78 6.14 -4.74
N THR A 154 -34.71 6.38 -5.68
CA THR A 154 -35.68 5.38 -6.12
C THR A 154 -35.01 4.15 -6.73
N ASN A 155 -34.01 4.34 -7.58
CA ASN A 155 -33.26 3.23 -8.17
C ASN A 155 -32.45 2.46 -7.12
N PHE A 156 -31.84 3.18 -6.19
CA PHE A 156 -31.07 2.60 -5.10
C PHE A 156 -31.98 1.74 -4.20
N THR A 157 -33.09 2.28 -3.71
CA THR A 157 -34.05 1.53 -2.88
C THR A 157 -34.63 0.33 -3.62
N ARG A 158 -34.85 0.45 -4.93
CA ARG A 158 -35.33 -0.66 -5.76
C ARG A 158 -34.31 -1.82 -5.83
N ILE A 159 -33.03 -1.51 -5.95
CA ILE A 159 -31.95 -2.49 -6.13
C ILE A 159 -31.48 -3.07 -4.79
N CYS A 160 -31.28 -2.21 -3.79
CA CYS A 160 -30.73 -2.56 -2.49
C CYS A 160 -31.81 -2.98 -1.47
N GLY A 161 -33.09 -2.84 -1.84
CA GLY A 161 -34.22 -3.01 -0.94
C GLY A 161 -34.26 -1.97 0.18
N ASN A 162 -35.18 -2.18 1.13
CA ASN A 162 -35.24 -1.45 2.40
C ASN A 162 -34.18 -1.93 3.41
N GLN A 163 -33.12 -2.62 2.95
CA GLN A 163 -31.99 -2.91 3.83
C GLN A 163 -31.53 -1.59 4.44
N LYS A 164 -31.24 -1.60 5.73
CA LYS A 164 -30.74 -0.43 6.46
C LYS A 164 -29.39 -0.05 5.85
N VAL A 165 -29.46 0.70 4.76
CA VAL A 165 -28.32 1.26 4.08
C VAL A 165 -27.52 1.98 5.14
N ASN A 166 -26.23 1.64 5.22
CA ASN A 166 -25.31 1.90 6.31
C ASN A 166 -25.66 3.08 7.23
N ARG A 167 -25.37 2.87 8.52
CA ARG A 167 -25.52 3.80 9.66
C ARG A 167 -25.12 5.27 9.41
N TRP A 168 -24.37 5.55 8.35
CA TRP A 168 -23.73 6.82 8.05
C TRP A 168 -24.17 7.36 6.69
N ASP A 169 -24.33 8.68 6.59
CA ASP A 169 -24.66 9.37 5.35
C ASP A 169 -23.52 9.26 4.32
N MET A 170 -23.81 9.54 3.05
CA MET A 170 -22.83 9.46 1.96
C MET A 170 -21.55 10.27 2.26
N ALA A 171 -21.74 11.50 2.74
CA ALA A 171 -20.64 12.40 3.06
C ALA A 171 -19.72 11.81 4.16
N ALA A 172 -20.25 10.96 5.05
CA ALA A 172 -19.46 10.33 6.08
C ALA A 172 -18.46 9.30 5.51
N GLN A 173 -18.83 8.57 4.48
CA GLN A 173 -17.91 7.64 3.83
C GLN A 173 -16.77 8.38 3.09
N ASP A 174 -17.06 9.54 2.51
CA ASP A 174 -16.04 10.37 1.86
C ASP A 174 -15.02 10.93 2.86
N LEU A 175 -15.47 11.36 4.05
CA LEU A 175 -14.55 11.79 5.13
C LEU A 175 -13.70 10.62 5.65
N MET A 176 -14.26 9.41 5.73
CA MET A 176 -13.51 8.20 6.08
C MET A 176 -12.42 7.89 5.05
N ASN A 177 -12.73 7.96 3.76
CA ASN A 177 -11.73 7.77 2.70
C ASN A 177 -10.67 8.87 2.70
N GLY A 178 -11.08 10.11 2.97
CA GLY A 178 -10.16 11.24 3.12
C GLY A 178 -9.21 11.13 4.31
N SER A 179 -9.47 10.20 5.26
CA SER A 179 -8.54 9.92 6.36
C SER A 179 -7.22 9.29 5.88
N MET A 180 -7.07 8.93 4.60
CA MET A 180 -5.77 8.59 4.00
C MET A 180 -4.73 9.72 4.14
N LEU A 181 -5.18 10.98 4.33
CA LEU A 181 -4.30 12.08 4.71
C LEU A 181 -3.56 11.80 6.04
N ALA A 182 -4.26 11.19 7.01
CA ALA A 182 -3.67 10.82 8.30
C ALA A 182 -2.63 9.72 8.15
N LEU A 183 -2.83 8.78 7.22
CA LEU A 183 -1.82 7.79 6.84
C LEU A 183 -0.56 8.48 6.30
N ALA A 184 -0.69 9.40 5.34
CA ALA A 184 0.45 10.12 4.77
C ALA A 184 1.20 10.94 5.84
N TYR A 185 0.46 11.65 6.68
CA TYR A 185 1.02 12.43 7.78
C TYR A 185 1.72 11.55 8.83
N GLY A 186 1.09 10.44 9.24
CA GLY A 186 1.68 9.46 10.15
C GLY A 186 2.96 8.86 9.59
N SER A 187 2.97 8.49 8.31
CA SER A 187 4.17 8.00 7.61
C SER A 187 5.30 9.04 7.65
N TYR A 188 4.99 10.31 7.36
CA TYR A 188 5.98 11.39 7.41
C TYR A 188 6.55 11.62 8.80
N LEU A 189 5.69 11.66 9.84
CA LEU A 189 6.16 11.74 11.22
C LEU A 189 6.97 10.52 11.64
N GLY A 190 6.63 9.34 11.12
CA GLY A 190 7.42 8.12 11.31
C GLY A 190 8.83 8.29 10.78
N ILE A 191 8.99 8.82 9.56
CA ILE A 191 10.30 9.11 8.95
C ILE A 191 11.08 10.13 9.80
N LEU A 192 10.45 11.23 10.23
CA LEU A 192 11.08 12.22 11.10
C LEU A 192 11.52 11.64 12.45
N PHE A 193 10.68 10.80 13.06
CA PHE A 193 11.00 10.11 14.30
C PHE A 193 12.20 9.16 14.10
N TYR A 194 12.19 8.40 13.01
CA TYR A 194 13.27 7.47 12.68
C TYR A 194 14.59 8.21 12.47
N SER A 195 14.59 9.30 11.69
CA SER A 195 15.79 10.09 11.42
C SER A 195 16.36 10.71 12.71
N GLN A 196 15.49 11.17 13.62
CA GLN A 196 15.93 11.81 14.86
C GLN A 196 16.48 10.83 15.90
N PHE A 197 15.83 9.68 16.10
CA PHE A 197 16.06 8.83 17.28
C PHE A 197 16.76 7.51 16.98
N LEU A 198 16.63 6.98 15.77
CA LEU A 198 17.04 5.60 15.47
C LEU A 198 18.30 5.52 14.61
N GLY A 199 18.65 6.61 13.93
CA GLY A 199 19.88 6.74 13.15
C GLY A 199 19.84 5.93 11.85
N TYR A 200 20.65 6.37 10.87
CA TYR A 200 20.66 5.81 9.53
C TYR A 200 21.24 4.38 9.51
N ASN A 201 20.37 3.38 9.34
CA ASN A 201 20.78 2.03 8.97
C ASN A 201 19.75 1.38 8.03
N ILE A 202 19.26 2.16 7.06
CA ILE A 202 18.54 1.60 5.93
C ILE A 202 19.59 0.90 5.07
N SER A 203 19.87 -0.35 5.44
CA SER A 203 20.48 -1.31 4.54
C SER A 203 19.70 -1.22 3.22
N LYS A 204 20.37 -0.88 2.11
CA LYS A 204 19.84 -1.06 0.76
C LYS A 204 19.59 -2.56 0.56
N SER A 205 18.54 -3.10 1.17
CA SER A 205 18.16 -4.49 0.99
C SER A 205 17.39 -4.55 -0.31
N GLU A 206 17.92 -5.32 -1.25
CA GLU A 206 17.16 -5.82 -2.38
C GLU A 206 15.81 -6.38 -1.89
N ILE A 207 14.78 -6.29 -2.74
CA ILE A 207 13.45 -6.84 -2.48
C ILE A 207 13.64 -8.31 -2.13
N SER A 208 13.54 -8.63 -0.84
CA SER A 208 13.89 -9.93 -0.30
C SER A 208 12.76 -10.40 0.60
N VAL A 209 12.66 -11.72 0.83
CA VAL A 209 11.72 -12.34 1.77
C VAL A 209 11.53 -11.54 3.08
N PRO A 210 12.58 -10.94 3.68
CA PRO A 210 12.40 -10.08 4.85
C PRO A 210 11.54 -8.82 4.66
N SER A 211 11.49 -8.22 3.46
CA SER A 211 10.61 -7.09 3.17
C SER A 211 9.13 -7.50 3.22
N THR A 212 8.78 -8.70 2.73
CA THR A 212 7.41 -9.24 2.82
C THR A 212 7.02 -9.51 4.28
N ILE A 213 7.95 -10.09 5.06
CA ILE A 213 7.74 -10.33 6.50
C ILE A 213 7.54 -9.01 7.25
N ARG A 214 8.27 -7.95 6.90
CA ARG A 214 8.10 -6.61 7.46
C ARG A 214 6.67 -6.11 7.27
N VAL A 215 6.09 -6.26 6.08
CA VAL A 215 4.70 -5.87 5.81
C VAL A 215 3.73 -6.69 6.66
N VAL A 216 3.91 -8.01 6.77
CA VAL A 216 3.04 -8.87 7.58
C VAL A 216 3.07 -8.50 9.07
N ILE A 217 4.26 -8.29 9.64
CA ILE A 217 4.41 -7.86 11.04
C ILE A 217 3.80 -6.48 11.24
N SER A 218 3.98 -5.56 10.28
CA SER A 218 3.36 -4.24 10.33
C SER A 218 1.85 -4.32 10.37
N SER A 219 1.24 -5.12 9.50
CA SER A 219 -0.20 -5.35 9.49
C SER A 219 -0.70 -5.93 10.81
N PHE A 220 0.07 -6.82 11.44
CA PHE A 220 -0.26 -7.38 12.75
C PHE A 220 -0.18 -6.33 13.88
N LEU A 221 0.87 -5.50 13.91
CA LEU A 221 0.95 -4.41 14.88
C LEU A 221 -0.17 -3.38 14.68
N VAL A 222 -0.62 -3.18 13.46
CA VAL A 222 -1.76 -2.30 13.18
C VAL A 222 -3.06 -2.88 13.70
N MET A 223 -3.23 -4.21 13.68
CA MET A 223 -4.41 -4.82 14.29
C MET A 223 -4.56 -4.44 15.78
N ILE A 224 -3.47 -4.15 16.50
CA ILE A 224 -3.55 -3.66 17.89
C ILE A 224 -4.33 -2.33 17.98
N PHE A 225 -4.25 -1.49 16.94
CA PHE A 225 -5.01 -0.24 16.86
C PHE A 225 -6.42 -0.44 16.30
N VAL A 226 -6.64 -1.42 15.41
CA VAL A 226 -7.94 -1.68 14.75
C VAL A 226 -8.88 -2.55 15.60
N VAL A 227 -8.36 -3.52 16.36
CA VAL A 227 -9.20 -4.43 17.17
C VAL A 227 -9.97 -3.71 18.28
N PRO A 228 -9.36 -2.77 19.05
CA PRO A 228 -10.10 -2.01 20.07
C PRO A 228 -11.26 -1.20 19.50
N ILE A 229 -11.18 -0.82 18.22
CA ILE A 229 -12.22 -0.06 17.54
C ILE A 229 -13.48 -0.89 17.32
N GLY A 230 -13.33 -2.19 17.01
CA GLY A 230 -14.47 -3.10 16.93
C GLY A 230 -15.17 -3.33 18.26
N LEU A 231 -14.51 -3.01 19.38
CA LEU A 231 -15.05 -3.12 20.75
C LEU A 231 -15.68 -1.80 21.25
N LEU A 232 -15.45 -0.68 20.56
CA LEU A 232 -16.03 0.60 20.97
C LEU A 232 -17.55 0.56 20.78
N PRO A 233 -18.32 1.09 21.76
CA PRO A 233 -19.76 1.20 21.62
C PRO A 233 -20.08 2.02 20.38
N ASN A 234 -21.23 1.75 19.77
CA ASN A 234 -21.69 2.43 18.57
C ASN A 234 -21.70 3.97 18.77
N ILE A 235 -20.62 4.67 18.37
CA ILE A 235 -20.49 6.13 18.48
C ILE A 235 -21.48 6.79 17.52
N SER A 236 -22.44 7.58 18.03
CA SER A 236 -23.46 8.26 17.21
C SER A 236 -22.93 9.51 16.50
N ASP A 237 -21.95 10.18 17.09
CA ASP A 237 -21.30 11.34 16.48
C ASP A 237 -20.31 10.89 15.41
N PHE A 238 -20.57 11.31 14.18
CA PHE A 238 -19.74 10.98 13.03
C PHE A 238 -18.31 11.55 13.12
N ARG A 239 -18.14 12.73 13.71
CA ARG A 239 -16.82 13.36 13.81
C ARG A 239 -15.92 12.55 14.73
N LEU A 240 -16.48 12.06 15.83
CA LEU A 240 -15.79 11.16 16.75
C LEU A 240 -15.53 9.81 16.08
N ALA A 241 -16.50 9.25 15.35
CA ALA A 241 -16.31 8.01 14.62
C ALA A 241 -15.21 8.11 13.55
N ALA A 242 -15.19 9.17 12.73
CA ALA A 242 -14.14 9.41 11.74
C ALA A 242 -12.75 9.54 12.40
N THR A 243 -12.67 10.20 13.56
CA THR A 243 -11.41 10.37 14.29
C THR A 243 -10.90 9.04 14.86
N PHE A 244 -11.74 8.33 15.61
CA PHE A 244 -11.34 7.11 16.32
C PHE A 244 -11.26 5.90 15.41
N TYR A 245 -12.16 5.74 14.44
CA TYR A 245 -12.22 4.56 13.59
C TYR A 245 -11.29 4.63 12.38
N TYR A 246 -10.93 5.84 11.92
CA TYR A 246 -10.20 6.00 10.65
C TYR A 246 -8.94 6.84 10.80
N LEU A 247 -9.01 8.03 11.38
CA LEU A 247 -7.86 8.94 11.48
C LEU A 247 -6.74 8.37 12.35
N ILE A 248 -7.05 7.99 13.60
CA ILE A 248 -6.03 7.48 14.53
C ILE A 248 -5.40 6.17 14.02
N PRO A 249 -6.16 5.17 13.55
CA PRO A 249 -5.58 3.93 13.02
C PRO A 249 -4.74 4.16 11.77
N SER A 250 -5.21 5.00 10.85
CA SER A 250 -4.47 5.31 9.62
C SER A 250 -3.15 6.00 9.95
N PHE A 251 -3.18 6.98 10.86
CA PHE A 251 -1.99 7.65 11.36
C PHE A 251 -1.02 6.67 12.03
N ALA A 252 -1.53 5.84 12.95
CA ALA A 252 -0.73 4.84 13.66
C ALA A 252 -0.11 3.83 12.69
N PHE A 253 -0.85 3.39 11.66
CA PHE A 253 -0.32 2.52 10.61
C PHE A 253 0.86 3.16 9.90
N GLY A 254 0.69 4.38 9.38
CA GLY A 254 1.77 5.09 8.69
C GLY A 254 2.99 5.26 9.59
N PHE A 255 2.77 5.73 10.83
CA PHE A 255 3.84 5.97 11.78
C PHE A 255 4.61 4.69 12.15
N VAL A 256 3.90 3.58 12.40
CA VAL A 256 4.55 2.31 12.79
C VAL A 256 5.35 1.73 11.61
N VAL A 257 4.76 1.70 10.41
CA VAL A 257 5.39 1.14 9.20
C VAL A 257 6.70 1.87 8.86
N PHE A 258 6.70 3.20 8.92
CA PHE A 258 7.83 4.02 8.48
C PHE A 258 8.75 4.46 9.62
N GLY A 259 8.26 4.54 10.87
CA GLY A 259 9.05 5.00 12.01
C GLY A 259 9.64 3.90 12.88
N VAL A 260 8.96 2.76 13.02
CA VAL A 260 9.31 1.75 14.03
C VAL A 260 9.83 0.46 13.41
N MET A 261 9.30 0.07 12.24
CA MET A 261 9.58 -1.25 11.66
C MET A 261 11.04 -1.51 11.35
N ASP A 262 11.77 -0.52 10.86
CA ASP A 262 13.20 -0.70 10.56
C ASP A 262 13.99 -1.03 11.82
N LYS A 263 13.62 -0.45 12.97
CA LYS A 263 14.25 -0.78 14.24
C LYS A 263 13.88 -2.18 14.72
N ILE A 264 12.59 -2.55 14.68
CA ILE A 264 12.12 -3.89 15.06
C ILE A 264 12.85 -4.95 14.23
N TYR A 265 12.96 -4.73 12.93
CA TYR A 265 13.66 -5.63 12.02
C TYR A 265 15.15 -5.75 12.37
N SER A 266 15.81 -4.60 12.60
CA SER A 266 17.24 -4.56 12.94
C SER A 266 17.59 -5.24 14.29
N LEU A 267 16.70 -5.16 15.29
CA LEU A 267 17.00 -5.61 16.65
C LEU A 267 16.92 -7.13 16.86
N ARG A 268 16.12 -7.86 16.07
CA ARG A 268 15.86 -9.29 16.34
C ARG A 268 15.79 -10.19 15.12
N LEU A 269 15.34 -9.68 13.98
CA LEU A 269 15.11 -10.54 12.80
C LEU A 269 16.38 -10.68 11.96
N LYS A 270 17.16 -9.61 11.81
CA LYS A 270 18.41 -9.66 11.03
C LYS A 270 19.37 -10.74 11.54
N SER A 271 19.60 -10.82 12.86
CA SER A 271 20.50 -11.84 13.43
C SER A 271 19.97 -13.27 13.28
N LEU A 272 18.66 -13.48 13.46
CA LEU A 272 18.04 -14.79 13.27
C LEU A 272 18.08 -15.24 11.81
N PHE A 273 17.81 -14.34 10.87
CA PHE A 273 17.82 -14.64 9.44
C PHE A 273 19.23 -14.82 8.90
N GLU A 274 20.20 -13.98 9.29
CA GLU A 274 21.60 -14.14 8.89
C GLU A 274 22.15 -15.49 9.38
N HIS A 275 21.81 -15.90 10.61
CA HIS A 275 22.22 -17.20 11.13
C HIS A 275 21.58 -18.37 10.35
N HIS A 276 20.31 -18.25 9.94
CA HIS A 276 19.62 -19.28 9.17
C HIS A 276 20.12 -19.37 7.72
N ILE A 277 20.36 -18.23 7.07
CA ILE A 277 20.89 -18.17 5.70
C ILE A 277 22.31 -18.73 5.67
N GLN A 278 23.17 -18.35 6.61
CA GLN A 278 24.53 -18.92 6.70
C GLN A 278 24.49 -20.44 6.90
N LYS A 279 23.55 -20.95 7.69
CA LYS A 279 23.38 -22.40 7.89
C LYS A 279 22.95 -23.10 6.60
N TYR A 280 22.02 -22.52 5.85
CA TYR A 280 21.56 -23.06 4.56
C TYR A 280 22.66 -23.03 3.50
N ASP A 281 23.39 -21.92 3.39
CA ASP A 281 24.53 -21.79 2.47
C ASP A 281 25.63 -22.80 2.77
N LEU A 282 25.91 -23.04 4.06
CA LEU A 282 26.85 -24.07 4.48
C LEU A 282 26.38 -25.47 4.06
N VAL A 283 25.09 -25.77 4.20
CA VAL A 283 24.53 -27.06 3.75
C VAL A 283 24.62 -27.20 2.23
N LEU A 284 24.25 -26.16 1.47
CA LEU A 284 24.34 -26.14 0.01
C LEU A 284 25.78 -26.32 -0.48
N ARG A 285 26.75 -25.61 0.11
CA ARG A 285 28.18 -25.78 -0.22
C ARG A 285 28.68 -27.18 0.12
N ASN A 286 28.23 -27.76 1.23
CA ASN A 286 28.61 -29.12 1.61
C ASN A 286 28.01 -30.17 0.64
N GLN A 287 26.77 -29.98 0.18
CA GLN A 287 26.15 -30.84 -0.83
C GLN A 287 26.87 -30.73 -2.19
N GLN A 288 27.24 -29.52 -2.61
CA GLN A 288 28.03 -29.32 -3.83
C GLN A 288 29.42 -29.96 -3.74
N LYS A 289 30.10 -29.85 -2.60
CA LYS A 289 31.38 -30.53 -2.37
C LYS A 289 31.24 -32.06 -2.40
N GLN A 290 30.17 -32.62 -1.83
CA GLN A 290 29.90 -34.05 -1.90
C GLN A 290 29.64 -34.52 -3.34
N GLN A 291 28.87 -33.76 -4.12
CA GLN A 291 28.63 -34.08 -5.53
C GLN A 291 29.93 -34.00 -6.35
N GLN A 292 30.76 -32.96 -6.16
CA GLN A 292 32.05 -32.86 -6.83
C GLN A 292 33.00 -34.02 -6.46
N GLY A 293 33.01 -34.44 -5.20
CA GLY A 293 33.79 -35.60 -4.76
C GLY A 293 33.31 -36.92 -5.38
N GLN A 294 31.99 -37.11 -5.53
CA GLN A 294 31.43 -38.28 -6.21
C GLN A 294 31.78 -38.31 -7.71
N VAL A 295 31.71 -37.17 -8.39
CA VAL A 295 32.09 -37.05 -9.81
C VAL A 295 33.57 -37.37 -10.00
N GLN A 296 34.46 -36.82 -9.17
CA GLN A 296 35.90 -37.12 -9.23
C GLN A 296 36.22 -38.60 -8.97
N LEU A 297 35.54 -39.23 -8.00
CA LEU A 297 35.72 -40.65 -7.71
C LEU A 297 35.28 -41.53 -8.90
N GLN A 298 34.17 -41.16 -9.54
CA GLN A 298 33.64 -41.87 -10.71
C GLN A 298 34.56 -41.73 -11.92
N GLU A 299 35.15 -40.54 -12.14
CA GLU A 299 36.19 -40.32 -13.15
C GLU A 299 37.45 -41.16 -12.86
N SER A 300 37.93 -41.22 -11.61
CA SER A 300 39.10 -42.03 -11.27
C SER A 300 38.85 -43.53 -11.50
N LEU A 301 37.66 -44.03 -11.16
CA LEU A 301 37.26 -45.41 -11.40
C LEU A 301 37.17 -45.72 -12.89
N GLN A 302 36.68 -44.78 -13.72
CA GLN A 302 36.65 -44.95 -15.17
C GLN A 302 38.06 -45.03 -15.78
N VAL A 303 38.98 -44.17 -15.34
CA VAL A 303 40.38 -44.20 -15.81
C VAL A 303 41.05 -45.52 -15.43
N GLU A 304 40.85 -46.00 -14.21
CA GLU A 304 41.41 -47.26 -13.73
C GLU A 304 40.83 -48.48 -14.50
N LEU A 305 39.52 -48.47 -14.79
CA LEU A 305 38.87 -49.48 -15.65
C LEU A 305 39.43 -49.46 -17.07
N ILE A 306 39.63 -48.28 -17.67
CA ILE A 306 40.21 -48.15 -19.01
C ILE A 306 41.64 -48.70 -19.03
N GLN A 307 42.45 -48.40 -18.02
CA GLN A 307 43.81 -48.94 -17.89
C GLN A 307 43.82 -50.47 -17.76
N LEU A 308 42.89 -51.05 -16.98
CA LEU A 308 42.74 -52.51 -16.83
C LEU A 308 42.31 -53.20 -18.13
N VAL A 309 41.51 -52.53 -18.98
CA VAL A 309 41.10 -53.07 -20.29
C VAL A 309 42.25 -53.01 -21.29
N ILE A 310 43.10 -51.98 -21.27
CA ILE A 310 44.24 -51.85 -22.19
C ILE A 310 45.36 -52.87 -21.90
N LEU A 311 45.49 -53.32 -20.65
CA LEU A 311 46.54 -54.26 -20.22
C LEU A 311 46.16 -55.75 -20.38
N LYS A 312 44.94 -56.06 -20.82
CA LYS A 312 44.48 -57.42 -21.15
C LYS A 312 44.47 -57.66 -22.65
#